data_AF-A0A0S4ND14-F1
#
_entry.id   AF-A0A0S4ND14-F1
#
_cell.length_a   1.000
_cell.length_b   1.000
_cell.length_c   1.000
_cell.angle_alpha   90.00
_cell.angle_beta   90.00
_cell.angle_gamma   90.00
#
_symmetry.space_group_name_H-M   'P 1'
#
loop_
_entity.id
_entity.type
_entity.pdbx_description
1 polymer ?
#
loop_
_entity_poly.entity_id
_entity_poly.type
_entity_poly.pdbx_seq_one_letter_code
_entity_poly.pdbx_strand_id
1 'polypeptide(L)'
;MIWKILLGVYMALITVLAFTIPIGFIPGLGERARIIFLHVPSAWLSVIAFFVSMLYGIKYLNSRDIVNDVKSSASAEIGFLFCFVTTVTGSIWAKFNWGSFWNWDPRETSIFVLLLIYGAYFVLRSAIDVEERKATLSAVYSIIAFVTVPFFIFIMPRIMPGLHPGSKGDPEGAGPVVTFKMDPNMRVLFFASLIGFTLVYFWVFKIRTKAEVLKIQIENKIYMEAEKNV
;
A
#
# COMPACT_ATOMS: atom_id res chain seq x y z
N MET A 1 11.98 -8.99 -20.75
CA MET A 1 11.22 -10.18 -20.32
C MET A 1 11.92 -10.88 -19.15
N ILE A 2 13.22 -11.13 -19.25
CA ILE A 2 14.06 -11.81 -18.24
C ILE A 2 13.91 -11.25 -16.82
N TRP A 3 13.99 -9.93 -16.61
CA TRP A 3 13.90 -9.35 -15.27
C TRP A 3 12.57 -9.63 -14.54
N LYS A 4 11.46 -9.83 -15.26
CA LYS A 4 10.15 -10.15 -14.67
C LYS A 4 10.14 -11.59 -14.14
N ILE A 5 10.78 -12.50 -14.86
CA ILE A 5 10.95 -13.89 -14.44
C ILE A 5 11.86 -13.94 -13.21
N LEU A 6 12.96 -13.19 -13.23
CA LEU A 6 13.85 -13.07 -12.06
C LEU A 6 13.12 -12.50 -10.84
N LEU A 7 12.26 -11.50 -11.02
CA LEU A 7 11.42 -10.97 -9.94
C LEU A 7 10.45 -12.04 -9.41
N GLY A 8 9.82 -12.84 -10.28
CA GLY A 8 8.95 -13.94 -9.87
C GLY A 8 9.68 -15.01 -9.05
N VAL A 9 10.86 -15.44 -9.51
CA VAL A 9 11.73 -16.39 -8.79
C VAL A 9 12.18 -15.80 -7.46
N TYR A 10 12.55 -14.52 -7.42
CA TYR A 10 12.93 -13.81 -6.21
C TYR A 10 11.80 -13.77 -5.18
N MET A 11 10.57 -13.45 -5.60
CA MET A 11 9.39 -13.44 -4.72
C MET A 11 9.04 -14.84 -4.19
N ALA A 12 9.15 -15.86 -5.04
CA ALA A 12 8.95 -17.25 -4.63
C ALA A 12 9.99 -17.68 -3.58
N LEU A 13 11.26 -17.34 -3.81
CA LEU A 13 12.35 -17.62 -2.86
C LEU A 13 12.12 -16.93 -1.52
N ILE A 14 11.78 -15.63 -1.51
CA ILE A 14 11.47 -14.89 -0.27
C ILE A 14 10.32 -15.54 0.47
N THR A 15 9.28 -15.96 -0.24
CA THR A 15 8.11 -16.59 0.37
C THR A 15 8.49 -17.90 1.04
N VAL A 16 9.25 -18.77 0.37
CA VAL A 16 9.74 -20.02 0.96
C VAL A 16 10.62 -19.73 2.19
N LEU A 17 11.58 -18.80 2.07
CA LEU A 17 12.47 -18.42 3.17
C LEU A 17 11.72 -17.83 4.36
N ALA A 18 10.61 -17.12 4.14
CA ALA A 18 9.77 -16.58 5.21
C ALA A 18 9.19 -17.67 6.13
N PHE A 19 8.97 -18.88 5.62
CA PHE A 19 8.50 -20.00 6.42
C PHE A 19 9.62 -20.92 6.92
N THR A 20 10.76 -20.98 6.24
CA THR A 20 11.80 -22.00 6.53
C THR A 20 13.03 -21.47 7.24
N ILE A 21 13.36 -20.18 7.10
CA ILE A 21 14.58 -19.65 7.74
C ILE A 21 14.39 -19.61 9.26
N PRO A 22 15.39 -20.03 10.06
CA PRO A 22 15.34 -19.86 11.50
C PRO A 22 15.25 -18.36 11.84
N ILE A 23 14.30 -18.01 12.71
CA ILE A 23 14.16 -16.65 13.24
C ILE A 23 14.52 -16.64 14.72
N GLY A 24 15.03 -15.52 15.21
CA GLY A 24 15.27 -15.32 16.63
C GLY A 24 13.96 -15.40 17.43
N PHE A 25 14.03 -15.92 18.65
CA PHE A 25 12.87 -15.96 19.55
C PHE A 25 12.43 -14.53 19.90
N ILE A 26 11.15 -14.23 19.70
CA ILE A 26 10.53 -12.97 20.10
C ILE A 26 9.54 -13.26 21.22
N PRO A 27 9.74 -12.70 22.44
CA PRO A 27 8.81 -12.87 23.55
C PRO A 27 7.37 -12.53 23.14
N GLY A 28 6.42 -13.34 23.59
CA GLY A 28 5.00 -13.19 23.25
C GLY A 28 4.61 -13.64 21.85
N LEU A 29 5.49 -13.49 20.84
CA LEU A 29 5.14 -13.77 19.43
C LEU A 29 5.62 -15.13 18.92
N GLY A 30 6.84 -15.56 19.26
CA GLY A 30 7.46 -16.75 18.69
C GLY A 30 7.39 -16.78 17.15
N GLU A 31 6.98 -17.91 16.58
CA GLU A 31 6.85 -18.09 15.12
C GLU A 31 5.78 -17.19 14.47
N ARG A 32 4.82 -16.65 15.25
CA ARG A 32 3.80 -15.73 14.74
C ARG A 32 4.39 -14.40 14.25
N ALA A 33 5.63 -14.08 14.65
CA ALA A 33 6.36 -12.91 14.17
C ALA A 33 6.70 -12.98 12.67
N ARG A 34 6.67 -14.16 12.03
CA ARG A 34 6.97 -14.32 10.59
C ARG A 34 6.05 -13.51 9.69
N ILE A 35 4.86 -13.14 10.16
CA ILE A 35 3.93 -12.35 9.35
C ILE A 35 4.53 -11.01 8.90
N ILE A 36 5.53 -10.48 9.61
CA ILE A 36 6.17 -9.21 9.26
C ILE A 36 6.82 -9.23 7.86
N PHE A 37 7.15 -10.40 7.31
CA PHE A 37 7.70 -10.54 5.97
C PHE A 37 6.66 -10.32 4.85
N LEU A 38 5.37 -10.33 5.19
CA LEU A 38 4.25 -10.09 4.27
C LEU A 38 3.49 -8.81 4.66
N HIS A 39 3.06 -8.73 5.92
CA HIS A 39 2.17 -7.68 6.41
C HIS A 39 2.82 -6.30 6.37
N VAL A 40 4.06 -6.18 6.85
CA VAL A 40 4.76 -4.89 6.90
C VAL A 40 5.15 -4.41 5.51
N PRO A 41 5.68 -5.24 4.58
CA PRO A 41 5.84 -4.83 3.19
C PRO A 41 4.54 -4.39 2.51
N SER A 42 3.41 -5.04 2.81
CA SER A 42 2.11 -4.61 2.29
C SER A 42 1.73 -3.22 2.81
N ALA A 43 1.90 -2.97 4.12
CA ALA A 43 1.65 -1.65 4.72
C ALA A 43 2.59 -0.58 4.16
N TRP A 44 3.85 -0.94 3.91
CA TRP A 44 4.85 -0.06 3.30
C TRP A 44 4.47 0.33 1.87
N LEU A 45 3.95 -0.62 1.08
CA LEU A 45 3.51 -0.34 -0.28
C LEU A 45 2.30 0.59 -0.34
N SER A 46 1.36 0.50 0.60
CA SER A 46 0.24 1.45 0.62
C SER A 46 0.77 2.89 0.78
N VAL A 47 1.73 3.10 1.70
CA VAL A 47 2.38 4.41 1.89
C VAL A 47 3.08 4.89 0.62
N ILE A 48 3.92 4.07 -0.02
CA ILE A 48 4.61 4.44 -1.26
C ILE A 48 3.60 4.80 -2.35
N ALA A 49 2.58 3.96 -2.55
CA ALA A 49 1.61 4.12 -3.61
C ALA A 49 0.75 5.37 -3.40
N PHE A 50 0.36 5.67 -2.16
CA PHE A 50 -0.35 6.89 -1.80
C PHE A 50 0.52 8.15 -1.97
N PHE A 51 1.80 8.07 -1.62
CA PHE A 51 2.75 9.16 -1.88
C PHE A 51 2.93 9.43 -3.37
N VAL A 52 3.13 8.39 -4.17
CA VAL A 52 3.26 8.50 -5.63
C VAL A 52 1.97 9.03 -6.24
N SER A 53 0.80 8.65 -5.72
CA SER A 53 -0.49 9.21 -6.13
C SER A 53 -0.55 10.72 -5.91
N MET A 54 -0.17 11.19 -4.72
CA MET A 54 -0.07 12.62 -4.42
C MET A 54 0.91 13.33 -5.37
N LEU A 55 2.12 12.78 -5.58
CA LEU A 55 3.12 13.40 -6.44
C LEU A 55 2.62 13.60 -7.87
N TYR A 56 1.93 12.59 -8.42
CA TYR A 56 1.33 12.70 -9.74
C TYR A 56 0.08 13.59 -9.76
N GLY A 57 -0.67 13.68 -8.66
CA GLY A 57 -1.73 14.67 -8.48
C GLY A 57 -1.19 16.10 -8.55
N ILE A 58 -0.10 16.41 -7.86
CA ILE A 58 0.59 17.71 -7.94
C ILE A 58 1.07 17.98 -9.36
N LYS A 59 1.70 17.00 -10.01
CA LYS A 59 2.14 17.12 -11.41
C LYS A 59 0.98 17.40 -12.36
N TYR A 60 -0.17 16.74 -12.17
CA TYR A 60 -1.37 17.01 -12.95
C TYR A 60 -1.85 18.45 -12.75
N LEU A 61 -1.93 18.95 -11.51
CA LEU A 61 -2.39 20.33 -11.26
C LEU A 61 -1.49 21.39 -11.92
N ASN A 62 -0.19 21.11 -12.02
CA ASN A 62 0.77 22.02 -12.67
C ASN A 62 0.76 21.93 -14.20
N SER A 63 0.60 20.73 -14.75
CA SER A 63 0.76 20.48 -16.21
C SER A 63 -0.55 20.36 -16.97
N ARG A 64 -1.65 20.01 -16.29
CA ARG A 64 -2.93 19.58 -16.86
C ARG A 64 -2.84 18.38 -17.82
N ASP A 65 -1.72 17.66 -17.78
CA ASP A 65 -1.51 16.44 -18.57
C ASP A 65 -2.28 15.26 -17.95
N ILE A 66 -3.28 14.76 -18.67
CA ILE A 66 -4.13 13.63 -18.26
C ILE A 66 -3.33 12.37 -17.92
N VAL A 67 -2.14 12.18 -18.50
CA VAL A 67 -1.27 11.04 -18.18
C VAL A 67 -0.80 11.10 -16.72
N ASN A 68 -0.63 12.30 -16.14
CA ASN A 68 -0.31 12.45 -14.72
C ASN A 68 -1.51 12.10 -13.84
N ASP A 69 -2.72 12.43 -14.24
CA ASP A 69 -3.93 12.02 -13.52
C ASP A 69 -4.13 10.50 -13.57
N VAL A 70 -3.92 9.87 -14.72
CA VAL A 70 -3.92 8.40 -14.88
C VAL A 70 -2.89 7.75 -13.94
N LYS A 71 -1.68 8.30 -13.87
CA LYS A 71 -0.66 7.80 -12.93
C LYS A 71 -1.07 8.00 -11.47
N SER A 72 -1.68 9.14 -11.14
CA SER A 72 -2.15 9.41 -9.78
C SER A 72 -3.19 8.39 -9.32
N SER A 73 -4.22 8.17 -10.16
CA SER A 73 -5.31 7.24 -9.88
C SER A 73 -4.84 5.78 -9.87
N ALA A 74 -4.04 5.34 -10.85
CA ALA A 74 -3.48 3.99 -10.88
C ALA A 74 -2.62 3.69 -9.64
N SER A 75 -1.86 4.67 -9.16
CA SER A 75 -1.08 4.54 -7.93
C SER A 75 -1.98 4.42 -6.70
N ALA A 76 -3.05 5.24 -6.61
CA ALA A 76 -4.02 5.15 -5.52
C ALA A 76 -4.69 3.77 -5.47
N GLU A 77 -5.09 3.20 -6.62
CA GLU A 77 -5.74 1.89 -6.70
C GLU A 77 -4.84 0.78 -6.12
N ILE A 78 -3.56 0.78 -6.51
CA ILE A 78 -2.59 -0.20 -6.01
C ILE A 78 -2.36 0.00 -4.50
N GLY A 79 -2.26 1.25 -4.04
CA GLY A 79 -2.12 1.57 -2.63
C GLY A 79 -3.32 1.11 -1.80
N PHE A 80 -4.53 1.27 -2.32
CA PHE A 80 -5.77 0.82 -1.70
C PHE A 80 -5.83 -0.70 -1.59
N LEU A 81 -5.41 -1.43 -2.63
CA LEU A 81 -5.30 -2.88 -2.60
C LEU A 81 -4.34 -3.35 -1.49
N PHE A 82 -3.15 -2.76 -1.40
CA PHE A 82 -2.19 -3.13 -0.37
C PHE A 82 -2.63 -2.69 1.03
N CYS A 83 -3.35 -1.56 1.15
CA CYS A 83 -4.00 -1.15 2.39
C CYS A 83 -5.02 -2.22 2.84
N PHE A 84 -5.87 -2.69 1.93
CA PHE A 84 -6.83 -3.76 2.20
C PHE A 84 -6.14 -5.07 2.62
N VAL A 85 -5.11 -5.50 1.90
CA VAL A 85 -4.30 -6.69 2.26
C VAL A 85 -3.68 -6.54 3.64
N THR A 86 -3.19 -5.35 3.98
CA THR A 86 -2.64 -5.05 5.31
C THR A 86 -3.70 -5.19 6.39
N THR A 87 -4.90 -4.64 6.17
CA THR A 87 -6.03 -4.77 7.10
C THR A 87 -6.42 -6.23 7.32
N VAL A 88 -6.56 -7.02 6.25
CA VAL A 88 -6.93 -8.45 6.34
C VAL A 88 -5.85 -9.26 7.05
N THR A 89 -4.59 -9.13 6.63
CA THR A 89 -3.48 -9.88 7.23
C THR A 89 -3.26 -9.50 8.70
N GLY A 90 -3.42 -8.21 9.04
CA GLY A 90 -3.36 -7.72 10.42
C GLY A 90 -4.49 -8.29 11.28
N SER A 91 -5.72 -8.31 10.76
CA SER A 91 -6.87 -8.89 11.45
C SER A 91 -6.71 -10.39 11.72
N ILE A 92 -6.20 -11.16 10.76
CA ILE A 92 -5.89 -12.58 10.95
C ILE A 92 -4.85 -12.74 12.07
N TRP A 93 -3.78 -11.94 12.05
CA TRP A 93 -2.77 -11.97 13.10
C TRP A 93 -3.33 -11.57 14.46
N ALA A 94 -4.19 -10.56 14.54
CA ALA A 94 -4.88 -10.15 15.75
C ALA A 94 -5.69 -11.32 16.34
N LYS A 95 -6.40 -12.09 15.51
CA LYS A 95 -7.12 -13.29 15.97
C LYS A 95 -6.21 -14.30 16.65
N PHE A 96 -5.02 -14.55 16.09
CA PHE A 96 -4.07 -15.52 16.64
C PHE A 96 -3.28 -15.02 17.86
N ASN A 97 -3.18 -13.71 18.09
CA ASN A 97 -2.43 -13.17 19.23
C ASN A 97 -3.35 -12.70 20.37
N TRP A 98 -4.51 -12.14 20.04
CA TRP A 98 -5.40 -11.47 20.98
C TRP A 98 -6.79 -12.13 21.07
N GLY A 99 -7.05 -13.18 20.28
CA GLY A 99 -8.29 -13.96 20.34
C GLY A 99 -9.47 -13.37 19.55
N SER A 100 -9.34 -12.17 18.99
CA SER A 100 -10.35 -11.52 18.13
C SER A 100 -9.74 -10.94 16.86
N PHE A 101 -10.48 -10.99 15.75
CA PHE A 101 -10.11 -10.38 14.47
C PHE A 101 -10.06 -8.84 14.53
N TRP A 102 -10.71 -8.25 15.53
CA TRP A 102 -10.77 -6.80 15.71
C TRP A 102 -10.87 -6.44 17.19
N ASN A 103 -10.06 -5.47 17.60
CA ASN A 103 -9.85 -5.11 19.01
C ASN A 103 -9.90 -3.60 19.22
N TRP A 104 -10.15 -2.81 18.16
CA TRP A 104 -10.06 -1.35 18.18
C TRP A 104 -8.68 -0.85 18.61
N ASP A 105 -7.62 -1.62 18.32
CA ASP A 105 -6.25 -1.18 18.55
C ASP A 105 -5.94 0.07 17.71
N PRO A 106 -5.10 1.01 18.19
CA PRO A 106 -4.72 2.20 17.42
C PRO A 106 -4.21 1.89 15.99
N ARG A 107 -3.50 0.77 15.77
CA ARG A 107 -3.01 0.38 14.43
C ARG A 107 -4.10 -0.20 13.55
N GLU A 108 -4.94 -1.06 14.12
CA GLU A 108 -6.14 -1.58 13.43
C GLU A 108 -7.01 -0.40 12.96
N THR A 109 -7.36 0.50 13.88
CA THR A 109 -8.19 1.67 13.59
C THR A 109 -7.53 2.59 12.57
N SER A 110 -6.22 2.83 12.68
CA SER A 110 -5.47 3.66 11.73
C SER A 110 -5.54 3.15 10.29
N ILE A 111 -5.25 1.86 10.07
CA ILE A 111 -5.24 1.30 8.71
C ILE A 111 -6.66 1.26 8.13
N PHE A 112 -7.67 1.01 8.95
CA PHE A 112 -9.07 1.05 8.53
C PHE A 112 -9.53 2.46 8.15
N VAL A 113 -9.17 3.49 8.92
CA VAL A 113 -9.47 4.88 8.55
C VAL A 113 -8.83 5.26 7.22
N LEU A 114 -7.58 4.83 6.97
CA LEU A 114 -6.94 5.04 5.66
C LEU A 114 -7.66 4.32 4.52
N LEU A 115 -8.17 3.10 4.77
CA LEU A 115 -9.00 2.38 3.81
C LEU A 115 -10.27 3.19 3.48
N LEU A 116 -10.93 3.78 4.48
CA LEU A 116 -12.12 4.62 4.24
C LEU A 116 -11.78 5.91 3.49
N ILE A 117 -10.68 6.60 3.84
CA ILE A 117 -10.23 7.82 3.16
C ILE A 117 -9.97 7.55 1.68
N TYR A 118 -9.21 6.49 1.35
CA TYR A 118 -8.95 6.16 -0.05
C TYR A 118 -10.14 5.51 -0.74
N GLY A 119 -11.06 4.86 -0.01
CA GLY A 119 -12.36 4.46 -0.56
C GLY A 119 -13.18 5.67 -1.02
N ALA A 120 -13.24 6.71 -0.20
CA ALA A 120 -13.91 7.97 -0.52
C ALA A 120 -13.27 8.70 -1.71
N TYR A 121 -11.95 8.60 -1.90
CA TYR A 121 -11.28 9.07 -3.12
C TYR A 121 -11.88 8.45 -4.39
N PHE A 122 -12.08 7.12 -4.41
CA PHE A 122 -12.66 6.44 -5.58
C PHE A 122 -14.13 6.76 -5.77
N VAL A 123 -14.90 6.86 -4.69
CA VAL A 123 -16.31 7.30 -4.75
C VAL A 123 -16.40 8.69 -5.39
N LEU A 124 -15.62 9.67 -4.90
CA LEU A 124 -15.56 11.00 -5.48
C LEU A 124 -15.21 10.96 -6.97
N ARG A 125 -14.16 10.21 -7.34
CA ARG A 125 -13.70 10.12 -8.72
C ARG A 125 -14.74 9.47 -9.64
N SER A 126 -15.48 8.49 -9.16
CA SER A 126 -16.54 7.81 -9.91
C SER A 126 -17.80 8.66 -10.10
N ALA A 127 -18.03 9.64 -9.22
CA ALA A 127 -19.24 10.47 -9.22
C ALA A 127 -19.16 11.70 -10.15
N ILE A 128 -18.02 11.93 -10.82
CA ILE A 128 -17.81 13.10 -11.68
C ILE A 128 -17.62 12.64 -13.13
N ASP A 129 -18.54 13.01 -14.02
CA ASP A 129 -18.47 12.60 -15.43
C ASP A 129 -17.47 13.43 -16.23
N VAL A 130 -17.33 14.72 -15.93
CA VAL A 130 -16.43 15.64 -16.64
C VAL A 130 -14.98 15.33 -16.28
N GLU A 131 -14.20 14.84 -17.25
CA GLU A 131 -12.87 14.28 -17.03
C GLU A 131 -11.88 15.28 -16.40
N GLU A 132 -11.87 16.53 -16.85
CA GLU A 132 -10.99 17.57 -16.28
C GLU A 132 -11.34 17.89 -14.81
N ARG A 133 -12.66 17.95 -14.51
CA ARG A 133 -13.15 18.19 -13.15
C ARG A 133 -12.83 17.01 -12.25
N LYS A 134 -13.04 15.78 -12.74
CA LYS A 134 -12.70 14.52 -12.07
C LYS A 134 -11.22 14.50 -11.69
N ALA A 135 -10.35 14.76 -12.66
CA ALA A 135 -8.91 14.76 -12.47
C ALA A 135 -8.46 15.84 -11.47
N THR A 136 -9.00 17.05 -11.58
CA THR A 136 -8.67 18.16 -10.66
C THR A 136 -9.11 17.87 -9.23
N LEU A 137 -10.35 17.44 -9.01
CA LEU A 137 -10.85 17.13 -7.67
C LEU A 137 -10.14 15.92 -7.06
N SER A 138 -9.86 14.90 -7.87
CA SER A 138 -9.08 13.73 -7.45
C SER A 138 -7.67 14.12 -7.02
N ALA A 139 -6.98 14.95 -7.81
CA ALA A 139 -5.63 15.39 -7.50
C ALA A 139 -5.59 16.15 -6.16
N VAL A 140 -6.49 17.10 -5.93
CA VAL A 140 -6.60 17.83 -4.66
C VAL A 140 -6.90 16.87 -3.51
N TYR A 141 -7.85 15.95 -3.68
CA TYR A 141 -8.16 14.96 -2.66
C TYR A 141 -6.94 14.09 -2.31
N SER A 142 -6.19 13.61 -3.30
CA SER A 142 -5.01 12.75 -3.09
C SER A 142 -3.94 13.43 -2.24
N ILE A 143 -3.77 14.76 -2.38
CA ILE A 143 -2.83 15.55 -1.59
C ILE A 143 -3.29 15.61 -0.14
N ILE A 144 -4.55 15.96 0.10
CA ILE A 144 -5.12 16.05 1.44
C ILE A 144 -5.12 14.68 2.12
N ALA A 145 -5.51 13.63 1.40
CA ALA A 145 -5.52 12.25 1.88
C ALA A 145 -4.12 11.80 2.31
N PHE A 146 -3.08 12.07 1.50
CA PHE A 146 -1.72 11.65 1.83
C PHE A 146 -1.19 12.32 3.11
N VAL A 147 -1.56 13.56 3.41
CA VAL A 147 -1.18 14.23 4.67
C VAL A 147 -1.60 13.41 5.91
N THR A 148 -2.70 12.66 5.81
CA THR A 148 -3.17 11.79 6.91
C THR A 148 -2.36 10.50 7.04
N VAL A 149 -1.70 10.03 5.97
CA VAL A 149 -0.98 8.75 5.93
C VAL A 149 0.17 8.69 6.94
N PRO A 150 1.09 9.68 7.01
CA PRO A 150 2.14 9.67 8.03
C PRO A 150 1.60 9.67 9.46
N PHE A 151 0.50 10.39 9.69
CA PHE A 151 -0.14 10.43 11.00
C PHE A 151 -0.67 9.06 11.41
N PHE A 152 -1.47 8.42 10.56
CA PHE A 152 -2.10 7.13 10.85
C PHE A 152 -1.11 5.94 10.84
N ILE A 153 -0.08 5.95 10.00
CA ILE A 153 0.89 4.82 9.95
C ILE A 153 2.04 4.98 10.95
N PHE A 154 2.57 6.20 11.10
CA PHE A 154 3.80 6.43 11.87
C PHE A 154 3.55 7.04 13.25
N ILE A 155 2.58 7.95 13.41
CA ILE A 155 2.44 8.73 14.65
C ILE A 155 1.44 8.08 15.61
N MET A 156 0.16 8.00 15.23
CA MET A 156 -0.94 7.58 16.10
C MET A 156 -0.72 6.21 16.76
N PRO A 157 -0.26 5.17 16.04
CA PRO A 157 0.14 3.88 16.60
C PRO A 157 1.18 3.86 17.73
N ARG A 158 2.01 4.90 17.84
CA ARG A 158 3.16 4.93 18.76
C ARG A 158 2.92 5.80 19.98
N ILE A 159 1.98 6.74 19.90
CA ILE A 159 1.63 7.64 21.01
C ILE A 159 0.47 7.11 21.86
N MET A 160 -0.33 6.20 21.32
CA MET A 160 -1.47 5.60 22.00
C MET A 160 -1.09 4.26 22.66
N PRO A 161 -1.68 3.92 23.82
CA PRO A 161 -1.65 2.56 24.35
C PRO A 161 -2.34 1.59 23.40
N GLY A 162 -1.78 0.39 23.26
CA GLY A 162 -2.29 -0.62 22.34
C GLY A 162 -1.70 -1.99 22.61
N LEU A 163 -2.35 -3.02 22.06
CA LEU A 163 -1.92 -4.42 22.15
C LEU A 163 -0.75 -4.70 21.22
N HIS A 164 -0.56 -3.88 20.19
CA HIS A 164 0.45 -4.13 19.18
C HIS A 164 1.88 -3.90 19.68
N PRO A 165 2.84 -4.79 19.35
CA PRO A 165 4.27 -4.60 19.64
C PRO A 165 4.80 -3.23 19.23
N GLY A 166 5.46 -2.55 20.18
CA GLY A 166 5.99 -1.19 20.02
C GLY A 166 4.97 -0.06 20.22
N SER A 167 3.78 -0.34 20.75
CA SER A 167 2.83 0.68 21.22
C SER A 167 3.27 1.27 22.56
N LYS A 168 2.67 2.40 22.97
CA LYS A 168 2.99 3.03 24.26
C LYS A 168 2.56 2.12 25.41
N GLY A 169 3.53 1.63 26.19
CA GLY A 169 3.25 0.68 27.27
C GLY A 169 3.00 -0.76 26.80
N ASP A 170 3.62 -1.15 25.67
CA ASP A 170 3.63 -2.50 25.09
C ASP A 170 3.55 -3.62 26.18
N PRO A 171 2.38 -4.28 26.32
CA PRO A 171 2.12 -5.21 27.42
C PRO A 171 3.06 -6.42 27.45
N GLU A 172 3.53 -6.85 26.27
CA GLU A 172 4.41 -8.02 26.12
C GLU A 172 5.90 -7.64 26.21
N GLY A 173 6.22 -6.33 26.24
CA GLY A 173 7.59 -5.84 26.28
C GLY A 173 8.42 -6.23 25.04
N ALA A 174 7.77 -6.72 23.98
CA ALA A 174 8.42 -7.13 22.73
C ALA A 174 9.12 -5.94 22.06
N GLY A 175 8.62 -4.72 22.30
CA GLY A 175 9.09 -3.51 21.66
C GLY A 175 8.75 -3.51 20.17
N PRO A 176 9.26 -2.53 19.41
CA PRO A 176 9.11 -2.56 17.96
C PRO A 176 9.83 -3.80 17.39
N VAL A 177 9.08 -4.71 16.78
CA VAL A 177 9.66 -5.91 16.15
C VAL A 177 10.57 -5.55 14.97
N VAL A 178 10.24 -4.47 14.26
CA VAL A 178 11.05 -3.94 13.16
C VAL A 178 12.03 -2.90 13.69
N THR A 179 13.27 -3.32 13.93
CA THR A 179 14.37 -2.45 14.40
C THR A 179 15.71 -2.85 13.77
N PHE A 180 16.70 -1.98 13.89
CA PHE A 180 18.09 -2.32 13.54
C PHE A 180 18.72 -3.38 14.45
N LYS A 181 18.04 -3.82 15.52
CA LYS A 181 18.50 -4.88 16.43
C LYS A 181 17.84 -6.23 16.18
N MET A 182 17.05 -6.37 15.11
CA MET A 182 16.49 -7.65 14.69
C MET A 182 17.57 -8.70 14.49
N ASP A 183 17.21 -9.95 14.75
CA ASP A 183 17.98 -11.13 14.33
C ASP A 183 18.49 -10.98 12.88
N PRO A 184 19.75 -11.35 12.57
CA PRO A 184 20.33 -11.14 11.25
C PRO A 184 19.53 -11.77 10.10
N ASN A 185 19.01 -12.99 10.28
CA ASN A 185 18.22 -13.67 9.26
C ASN A 185 16.91 -12.94 9.01
N MET A 186 16.22 -12.56 10.09
CA MET A 186 15.00 -11.77 10.01
C MET A 186 15.24 -10.44 9.31
N ARG A 187 16.34 -9.75 9.62
CA ARG A 187 16.67 -8.45 9.04
C ARG A 187 16.89 -8.55 7.53
N VAL A 188 17.72 -9.50 7.09
CA VAL A 188 18.01 -9.70 5.67
C VAL A 188 16.73 -10.04 4.91
N LEU A 189 15.94 -10.99 5.42
CA LEU A 189 14.71 -11.41 4.79
C LEU A 189 13.66 -10.30 4.76
N PHE A 190 13.55 -9.51 5.83
CA PHE A 190 12.63 -8.38 5.91
C PHE A 190 12.93 -7.32 4.85
N PHE A 191 14.19 -6.89 4.73
CA PHE A 191 14.57 -5.93 3.70
C PHE A 191 14.48 -6.51 2.29
N ALA A 192 14.79 -7.79 2.09
CA ALA A 192 14.57 -8.48 0.82
C ALA A 192 13.07 -8.46 0.44
N SER A 193 12.19 -8.72 1.42
CA SER A 193 10.73 -8.64 1.22
C SER A 193 10.30 -7.22 0.85
N LEU A 194 10.77 -6.19 1.55
CA LEU A 194 10.48 -4.79 1.21
C LEU A 194 10.90 -4.44 -0.22
N ILE A 195 12.10 -4.85 -0.64
CA ILE A 195 12.61 -4.62 -1.99
C ILE A 195 11.74 -5.35 -3.02
N GLY A 196 11.43 -6.63 -2.79
CA GLY A 196 10.62 -7.44 -3.70
C GLY A 196 9.23 -6.87 -3.93
N PHE A 197 8.54 -6.54 -2.84
CA PHE A 197 7.24 -5.89 -2.88
C PHE A 197 7.31 -4.54 -3.63
N THR A 198 8.34 -3.73 -3.37
CA THR A 198 8.52 -2.43 -4.06
C THR A 198 8.74 -2.60 -5.56
N LEU A 199 9.52 -3.61 -5.98
CA LEU A 199 9.72 -3.94 -7.40
C LEU A 199 8.42 -4.42 -8.06
N VAL A 200 7.64 -5.25 -7.37
CA VAL A 200 6.31 -5.68 -7.84
C VAL A 200 5.39 -4.47 -8.00
N TYR A 201 5.36 -3.56 -7.03
CA TYR A 201 4.59 -2.31 -7.11
C TYR A 201 4.93 -1.52 -8.38
N PHE A 202 6.21 -1.22 -8.64
CA PHE A 202 6.59 -0.46 -9.84
C PHE A 202 6.25 -1.18 -11.14
N TRP A 203 6.34 -2.51 -11.14
CA TRP A 203 5.96 -3.31 -12.31
C TRP A 203 4.44 -3.22 -12.57
N VAL A 204 3.61 -3.44 -11.55
CA VAL A 204 2.14 -3.34 -11.65
C VAL A 204 1.72 -1.92 -12.01
N PHE A 205 2.32 -0.90 -11.37
CA PHE A 205 2.08 0.50 -11.67
C PHE A 205 2.31 0.85 -13.14
N LYS A 206 3.41 0.35 -13.73
CA LYS A 206 3.71 0.54 -15.16
C LYS A 206 2.70 -0.15 -16.06
N ILE A 207 2.25 -1.36 -15.71
CA ILE A 207 1.21 -2.08 -16.46
C ILE A 207 -0.10 -1.31 -16.40
N ARG A 208 -0.57 -0.96 -15.19
CA ARG A 208 -1.86 -0.30 -14.98
C ARG A 208 -1.93 1.05 -15.67
N THR A 209 -0.89 1.87 -15.54
CA THR A 209 -0.78 3.16 -16.24
C THR A 209 -0.82 2.97 -17.75
N LYS A 210 -0.04 2.01 -18.29
CA LYS A 210 -0.01 1.76 -19.74
C LYS A 210 -1.37 1.30 -20.26
N ALA A 211 -2.06 0.44 -19.52
CA ALA A 211 -3.39 -0.04 -19.90
C ALA A 211 -4.39 1.12 -20.00
N GLU A 212 -4.40 2.01 -19.02
CA GLU A 212 -5.34 3.15 -19.00
C GLU A 212 -5.03 4.18 -20.08
N VAL A 213 -3.75 4.51 -20.30
CA VAL A 213 -3.36 5.42 -21.41
C VAL A 213 -3.77 4.85 -22.76
N LEU A 214 -3.57 3.54 -22.99
CA LEU A 214 -3.99 2.89 -24.23
C LEU A 214 -5.51 2.90 -24.40
N LYS A 215 -6.26 2.72 -23.32
CA LYS A 215 -7.72 2.81 -23.33
C LYS A 215 -8.19 4.19 -23.80
N ILE A 216 -7.66 5.25 -23.21
CA ILE A 216 -7.96 6.65 -23.61
C ILE A 216 -7.62 6.88 -25.08
N GLN A 217 -6.47 6.38 -25.55
CA GLN A 217 -6.07 6.52 -26.96
C GLN A 217 -7.02 5.80 -27.93
N ILE A 218 -7.52 4.62 -27.56
CA ILE A 218 -8.49 3.86 -28.37
C ILE A 218 -9.83 4.60 -28.40
N GLU A 219 -10.33 5.06 -27.27
CA GLU A 219 -11.58 5.83 -27.18
C GLU A 219 -11.51 7.08 -28.07
N ASN A 220 -10.43 7.86 -27.97
CA ASN A 220 -10.24 9.04 -28.81
C ASN A 220 -10.20 8.70 -30.31
N LYS A 221 -9.56 7.59 -30.70
CA LYS A 221 -9.55 7.16 -32.12
C LYS A 221 -10.95 6.83 -32.63
N ILE A 222 -11.74 6.10 -31.84
CA ILE A 222 -13.11 5.73 -32.18
C ILE A 222 -13.97 6.98 -32.35
N TYR A 223 -13.86 7.97 -31.45
CA TYR A 223 -14.57 9.24 -31.58
C TYR A 223 -14.20 9.98 -32.88
N MET A 224 -12.91 10.10 -33.19
CA MET A 224 -12.45 10.78 -34.41
C MET A 224 -12.87 10.05 -35.69
N GLU A 225 -12.99 8.72 -35.67
CA GLU A 225 -13.51 7.94 -36.80
C GLU A 225 -15.02 8.11 -36.95
N ALA A 226 -15.77 8.18 -35.85
CA ALA A 226 -17.20 8.44 -35.89
C ALA A 226 -17.52 9.83 -36.46
N GLU A 227 -16.79 10.88 -36.05
CA GLU A 227 -16.97 12.24 -36.57
C GLU A 227 -16.65 12.37 -38.07
N LYS A 228 -15.73 11.55 -38.60
CA LYS A 228 -15.42 11.53 -40.04
C LYS A 228 -16.50 10.89 -40.91
N ASN A 229 -17.42 10.13 -40.31
CA ASN A 229 -18.48 9.40 -40.99
C ASN A 229 -19.85 10.09 -40.89
N VAL A 230 -19.90 11.31 -40.33
CA VAL A 230 -21.08 12.19 -40.24
C VAL A 230 -20.89 13.37 -41.18
#